data_AF-A0A9D8F9S9-F1
#
_entry.id   AF-A0A9D8F9S9-F1
#
_cell.length_a   1.000
_cell.length_b   1.000
_cell.length_c   1.000
_cell.angle_alpha   90.00
_cell.angle_beta   90.00
_cell.angle_gamma   90.00
#
_symmetry.space_group_name_H-M   'P 1'
#
loop_
_entity.id
_entity.type
_entity.pdbx_description
1 polymer ?
#
loop_
_entity_poly.entity_id
_entity_poly.type
_entity_poly.pdbx_seq_one_letter_code
_entity_poly.pdbx_strand_id
1 'polypeptide(L)'
;MQNNTGEGESLNEEAAFSEERFNEIIGEIDQDDWITANVARLVYYAGFHKNEVENIKIENVRQGGVVVSEIEPFLPKTKKIYTAKPIILNNESKKIIEDHINKLSNEGYHVNADSPLFPDKKTKKHYVPKTLTRHLQKYFGKNSFDDLRAHGIKRRQKQLEEMHSSASRKNKELQKFSRHSRSRTTKKLIAGEVQKAGTPKKEDLPWESIVKSIERLPLEVNKEETFEEYLENIRDNISKIEESDVRESLDRLLTEYLGRLTSSDMNK
;
A
#
# COMPACT_ATOMS: atom_id res chain seq x y z
N MET A 1 -14.32 -49.00 29.71
CA MET A 1 -14.25 -47.52 29.67
C MET A 1 -12.94 -47.15 29.01
N GLN A 2 -12.96 -46.98 27.69
CA GLN A 2 -11.79 -46.57 26.91
C GLN A 2 -12.07 -45.14 26.44
N ASN A 3 -11.21 -44.22 26.86
CA ASN A 3 -11.27 -42.82 26.46
C ASN A 3 -10.81 -42.71 25.01
N ASN A 4 -11.73 -42.26 24.16
CA ASN A 4 -11.47 -41.86 22.79
C ASN A 4 -10.96 -40.41 22.82
N THR A 5 -9.63 -40.23 22.89
CA THR A 5 -9.01 -38.94 22.60
C THR A 5 -8.95 -38.79 21.10
N GLY A 6 -9.87 -37.99 20.57
CA GLY A 6 -9.79 -37.48 19.21
C GLY A 6 -8.56 -36.59 19.09
N GLU A 7 -7.53 -37.12 18.44
CA GLU A 7 -6.50 -36.31 17.82
C GLU A 7 -7.12 -35.73 16.55
N GLY A 8 -7.63 -34.51 16.69
CA GLY A 8 -7.88 -33.65 15.54
C GLY A 8 -6.55 -33.38 14.88
N GLU A 9 -6.36 -33.96 13.69
CA GLU A 9 -5.37 -33.52 12.72
C GLU A 9 -5.63 -32.03 12.43
N SER A 10 -4.96 -31.16 13.17
CA SER A 10 -4.74 -29.79 12.74
C SER A 10 -3.79 -29.85 11.56
N LEU A 11 -4.36 -30.07 10.36
CA LEU A 11 -3.67 -29.89 9.10
C LEU A 11 -2.97 -28.53 9.14
N ASN A 12 -1.64 -28.57 9.10
CA ASN A 12 -0.75 -27.42 8.97
C ASN A 12 -1.27 -26.46 7.89
N GLU A 13 -1.96 -25.38 8.30
CA GLU A 13 -2.49 -24.33 7.41
C GLU A 13 -1.39 -23.40 6.85
N GLU A 14 -0.10 -23.67 7.12
CA GLU A 14 1.06 -23.00 6.51
C GLU A 14 1.76 -23.88 5.47
N ALA A 15 1.00 -24.57 4.62
CA ALA A 15 1.56 -25.04 3.35
C ALA A 15 2.02 -23.80 2.57
N ALA A 16 3.33 -23.56 2.56
CA ALA A 16 3.95 -22.41 1.92
C ALA A 16 3.43 -22.28 0.49
N PHE A 17 2.75 -21.16 0.20
CA PHE A 17 2.23 -20.86 -1.12
C PHE A 17 3.40 -20.80 -2.12
N SER A 18 3.64 -21.91 -2.82
CA SER A 18 4.73 -22.09 -3.77
C SER A 18 4.32 -21.61 -5.17
N GLU A 19 5.28 -21.46 -6.07
CA GLU A 19 5.00 -21.09 -7.46
C GLU A 19 4.23 -22.19 -8.19
N GLU A 20 4.52 -23.45 -7.88
CA GLU A 20 3.78 -24.62 -8.38
C GLU A 20 2.33 -24.57 -7.92
N ARG A 21 2.10 -24.35 -6.61
CA ARG A 21 0.73 -24.26 -6.06
C ARG A 21 -0.03 -23.08 -6.65
N PHE A 22 0.63 -21.94 -6.86
CA PHE A 22 0.04 -20.80 -7.56
C PHE A 22 -0.41 -21.20 -8.98
N ASN A 23 0.46 -21.85 -9.75
CA ASN A 23 0.15 -22.26 -11.12
C ASN A 23 -0.97 -23.30 -11.20
N GLU A 24 -1.05 -24.24 -10.25
CA GLU A 24 -2.17 -25.18 -10.13
C GLU A 24 -3.50 -24.45 -9.96
N ILE A 25 -3.59 -23.56 -8.96
CA ILE A 25 -4.80 -22.77 -8.69
C ILE A 25 -5.16 -21.94 -9.93
N ILE A 26 -4.18 -21.29 -10.56
CA ILE A 26 -4.40 -20.52 -11.78
C ILE A 26 -4.97 -21.38 -12.92
N GLY A 27 -4.51 -22.62 -13.07
CA GLY A 27 -5.05 -23.58 -14.04
C GLY A 27 -6.52 -23.91 -13.79
N GLU A 28 -6.93 -24.04 -12.52
CA GLU A 28 -8.33 -24.23 -12.14
C GLU A 28 -9.17 -22.97 -12.45
N ILE A 29 -8.64 -21.78 -12.14
CA ILE A 29 -9.34 -20.52 -12.39
C ILE A 29 -9.53 -20.27 -13.89
N ASP A 30 -8.55 -20.59 -14.73
CA ASP A 30 -8.60 -20.32 -16.16
C ASP A 30 -9.79 -20.97 -16.88
N GLN A 31 -10.24 -22.13 -16.38
CA GLN A 31 -11.38 -22.86 -16.95
C GLN A 31 -12.72 -22.19 -16.62
N ASP A 32 -12.82 -21.53 -15.47
CA ASP A 32 -14.07 -20.94 -14.97
C ASP A 32 -14.11 -19.42 -15.19
N ASP A 33 -13.04 -18.71 -14.81
CA ASP A 33 -12.90 -17.26 -14.85
C ASP A 33 -11.47 -16.82 -15.21
N TRP A 34 -11.11 -17.00 -16.49
CA TRP A 34 -9.81 -16.58 -17.05
C TRP A 34 -9.47 -15.08 -16.85
N ILE A 35 -10.46 -14.21 -16.62
CA ILE A 35 -10.20 -12.80 -16.29
C ILE A 35 -9.59 -12.73 -14.89
N THR A 36 -10.22 -13.37 -13.90
CA THR A 36 -9.70 -13.46 -12.53
C THR A 36 -8.33 -14.15 -12.49
N ALA A 37 -8.10 -15.16 -13.32
CA ALA A 37 -6.79 -15.81 -13.45
C ALA A 37 -5.71 -14.81 -13.91
N ASN A 38 -5.99 -14.00 -14.93
CA ASN A 38 -5.06 -12.99 -15.43
C ASN A 38 -4.85 -11.82 -14.46
N VAL A 39 -5.88 -11.44 -13.69
CA VAL A 39 -5.71 -10.54 -12.54
C VAL A 39 -4.69 -11.10 -11.56
N ALA A 40 -4.87 -12.36 -11.13
CA ALA A 40 -4.00 -13.00 -10.16
C ALA A 40 -2.56 -13.12 -10.70
N ARG A 41 -2.39 -13.48 -11.98
CA ARG A 41 -1.10 -13.46 -12.67
C ARG A 41 -0.43 -12.09 -12.62
N LEU A 42 -1.14 -11.00 -12.92
CA LEU A 42 -0.52 -9.66 -12.95
C LEU A 42 -0.25 -9.08 -11.56
N VAL A 43 -1.02 -9.48 -10.55
CA VAL A 43 -0.67 -9.22 -9.14
C VAL A 43 0.62 -9.94 -8.75
N TYR A 44 0.77 -11.20 -9.15
CA TYR A 44 1.93 -12.04 -8.82
C TYR A 44 3.20 -11.69 -9.62
N TYR A 45 3.08 -11.51 -10.95
CA TYR A 45 4.19 -11.32 -11.88
C TYR A 45 4.58 -9.86 -12.08
N ALA A 46 3.66 -8.90 -11.90
CA ALA A 46 3.91 -7.47 -12.08
C ALA A 46 3.65 -6.62 -10.82
N GLY A 47 3.18 -7.21 -9.72
CA GLY A 47 3.04 -6.51 -8.44
C GLY A 47 1.92 -5.47 -8.41
N PHE A 48 0.86 -5.68 -9.20
CA PHE A 48 -0.32 -4.82 -9.24
C PHE A 48 -0.99 -4.75 -7.86
N HIS A 49 -1.47 -3.56 -7.49
CA HIS A 49 -2.36 -3.37 -6.36
C HIS A 49 -3.82 -3.57 -6.80
N LYS A 50 -4.67 -3.95 -5.84
CA LYS A 50 -6.11 -4.15 -6.08
C LYS A 50 -6.77 -2.96 -6.79
N ASN A 51 -6.50 -1.74 -6.32
CA ASN A 51 -7.11 -0.55 -6.92
C ASN A 51 -6.58 -0.24 -8.33
N GLU A 52 -5.39 -0.71 -8.69
CA GLU A 52 -4.88 -0.60 -10.06
C GLU A 52 -5.61 -1.58 -10.97
N VAL A 53 -5.81 -2.82 -10.52
CA VAL A 53 -6.62 -3.82 -11.24
C VAL A 53 -8.03 -3.29 -11.52
N GLU A 54 -8.67 -2.66 -10.53
CA GLU A 54 -10.04 -2.16 -10.66
C GLU A 54 -10.18 -1.02 -11.68
N ASN A 55 -9.15 -0.19 -11.84
CA ASN A 55 -9.23 1.07 -12.58
C ASN A 55 -8.41 1.10 -13.87
N ILE A 56 -7.54 0.11 -14.11
CA ILE A 56 -6.69 0.10 -15.29
C ILE A 56 -7.52 -0.11 -16.57
N LYS A 57 -7.19 0.66 -17.59
CA LYS A 57 -7.80 0.63 -18.91
C LYS A 57 -6.83 0.12 -19.97
N ILE A 58 -7.37 -0.21 -21.15
CA ILE A 58 -6.58 -0.64 -22.31
C ILE A 58 -5.56 0.43 -22.71
N GLU A 59 -5.93 1.72 -22.72
CA GLU A 59 -5.02 2.82 -23.08
C GLU A 59 -3.78 2.94 -22.17
N ASN A 60 -3.88 2.48 -20.92
CA ASN A 60 -2.77 2.54 -19.97
C ASN A 60 -1.71 1.48 -20.29
N VAL A 61 -2.12 0.35 -20.89
CA VAL A 61 -1.22 -0.78 -21.15
C VAL A 61 -0.86 -0.93 -22.62
N ARG A 62 -1.65 -0.39 -23.55
CA ARG A 62 -1.46 -0.55 -24.99
C ARG A 62 -1.44 0.80 -25.68
N GLN A 63 -0.30 1.15 -26.27
CA GLN A 63 -0.07 2.39 -27.00
C GLN A 63 0.52 2.08 -28.38
N GLY A 64 0.02 2.72 -29.43
CA GLY A 64 0.49 2.42 -30.81
C GLY A 64 0.29 0.95 -31.22
N GLY A 65 -0.70 0.27 -30.65
CA GLY A 65 -0.99 -1.14 -30.94
C GLY A 65 -0.13 -2.16 -30.18
N VAL A 66 0.85 -1.73 -29.37
CA VAL A 66 1.78 -2.62 -28.65
C VAL A 66 1.63 -2.44 -27.14
N VAL A 67 1.83 -3.52 -26.37
CA VAL A 67 1.87 -3.44 -24.90
C VAL A 67 3.13 -2.70 -24.45
N VAL A 68 2.96 -1.64 -23.65
CA VAL A 68 4.06 -0.82 -23.16
C VAL A 68 4.97 -1.62 -22.22
N SER A 69 6.23 -1.21 -22.07
CA SER A 69 7.13 -1.79 -21.06
C SER A 69 6.97 -1.14 -19.68
N GLU A 70 6.30 0.00 -19.63
CA GLU A 70 6.10 0.80 -18.42
C GLU A 70 4.71 1.43 -18.48
N ILE A 71 3.88 1.14 -17.48
CA ILE A 71 2.55 1.75 -17.33
C ILE A 71 2.73 2.99 -16.45
N GLU A 72 2.46 4.16 -17.01
CA GLU A 72 2.48 5.42 -16.28
C GLU A 72 1.41 5.46 -15.19
N PRO A 73 1.65 6.18 -14.07
CA PRO A 73 0.66 6.34 -13.01
C PRO A 73 -0.67 6.91 -13.54
N PHE A 74 -1.74 6.13 -13.46
CA PHE A 74 -3.08 6.51 -13.94
C PHE A 74 -4.10 6.75 -12.81
N LEU A 75 -3.76 6.35 -11.58
CA LEU A 75 -4.60 6.59 -10.41
C LEU A 75 -4.45 8.04 -9.93
N PRO A 76 -5.50 8.63 -9.32
CA PRO A 76 -5.38 9.91 -8.64
C PRO A 76 -4.23 9.90 -7.63
N LYS A 77 -3.48 11.01 -7.55
CA LYS A 77 -2.39 11.14 -6.57
C LYS A 77 -2.97 11.06 -5.16
N THR A 78 -2.49 10.09 -4.38
CA THR A 78 -2.86 9.92 -2.98
C THR A 78 -1.62 9.97 -2.09
N LYS A 79 -1.81 9.89 -0.76
CA LYS A 79 -0.69 9.72 0.19
C LYS A 79 0.07 8.40 -0.01
N LYS A 80 -0.48 7.43 -0.77
CA LYS A 80 0.16 6.14 -1.04
C LYS A 80 1.19 6.27 -2.15
N ILE A 81 2.46 6.10 -1.80
CA ILE A 81 3.60 6.36 -2.71
C ILE A 81 3.58 5.51 -4.00
N TYR A 82 2.97 4.32 -3.98
CA TYR A 82 2.89 3.49 -5.19
C TYR A 82 2.02 4.11 -6.29
N THR A 83 1.02 4.94 -5.94
CA THR A 83 0.14 5.57 -6.95
C THR A 83 0.84 6.65 -7.76
N ALA A 84 2.05 7.04 -7.38
CA ALA A 84 2.89 7.99 -8.12
C ALA A 84 4.07 7.29 -8.82
N LYS A 85 4.12 5.96 -8.78
CA LYS A 85 5.20 5.17 -9.37
C LYS A 85 4.69 4.33 -10.54
N PRO A 86 5.43 4.28 -11.64
CA PRO A 86 5.05 3.49 -12.81
C PRO A 86 5.14 1.99 -12.51
N ILE A 87 4.39 1.18 -13.28
CA ILE A 87 4.44 -0.29 -13.22
C ILE A 87 5.36 -0.78 -14.34
N ILE A 88 6.48 -1.40 -13.96
CA ILE A 88 7.44 -1.95 -14.92
C ILE A 88 7.01 -3.37 -15.33
N LEU A 89 6.80 -3.58 -16.62
CA LEU A 89 6.36 -4.86 -17.17
C LEU A 89 7.54 -5.66 -17.74
N ASN A 90 7.78 -6.84 -17.20
CA ASN A 90 8.71 -7.80 -17.82
C ASN A 90 8.06 -8.47 -19.04
N ASN A 91 8.85 -9.23 -19.81
CA ASN A 91 8.36 -9.90 -21.02
C ASN A 91 7.18 -10.85 -20.75
N GLU A 92 7.21 -11.55 -19.62
CA GLU A 92 6.13 -12.44 -19.17
C GLU A 92 4.83 -11.67 -18.93
N SER A 93 4.88 -10.56 -18.19
CA SER A 93 3.70 -9.73 -17.90
C SER A 93 3.15 -9.07 -19.16
N LYS A 94 4.02 -8.63 -20.07
CA LYS A 94 3.61 -8.10 -21.38
C LYS A 94 2.84 -9.14 -22.18
N LYS A 95 3.37 -10.37 -22.25
CA LYS A 95 2.70 -11.48 -22.94
C LYS A 95 1.34 -11.80 -22.32
N ILE A 96 1.26 -11.85 -20.98
CA ILE A 96 -0.03 -12.07 -20.27
C ILE A 96 -1.06 -10.98 -20.66
N ILE A 97 -0.65 -9.71 -20.69
CA ILE A 97 -1.54 -8.61 -21.07
C ILE A 97 -1.96 -8.72 -22.53
N GLU A 98 -1.03 -9.01 -23.43
CA GLU A 98 -1.31 -9.16 -24.86
C GLU A 98 -2.29 -10.30 -25.13
N ASP A 99 -2.02 -11.49 -24.58
CA ASP A 99 -2.89 -12.66 -24.67
C ASP A 99 -4.27 -12.38 -24.05
N HIS A 100 -4.31 -11.64 -22.94
CA HIS A 100 -5.57 -11.23 -22.30
C HIS A 100 -6.41 -10.33 -23.20
N ILE A 101 -5.81 -9.29 -23.80
CA ILE A 101 -6.50 -8.35 -24.70
C ILE A 101 -7.00 -9.09 -25.95
N ASN A 102 -6.19 -9.99 -26.51
CA ASN A 102 -6.61 -10.80 -27.66
C ASN A 102 -7.81 -11.69 -27.29
N LYS A 103 -7.78 -12.34 -26.12
CA LYS A 103 -8.89 -13.16 -25.64
C LYS A 103 -10.16 -12.33 -25.35
N LEU A 104 -10.02 -11.12 -24.80
CA LEU A 104 -11.14 -10.19 -24.63
C LEU A 104 -11.81 -9.89 -25.98
N SER A 105 -11.02 -9.57 -27.00
CA SER A 105 -11.52 -9.31 -28.35
C SER A 105 -12.25 -10.53 -28.93
N ASN A 106 -11.66 -11.73 -28.81
CA ASN A 106 -12.23 -12.97 -29.33
C ASN A 106 -13.56 -13.36 -28.65
N GLU A 107 -13.70 -13.03 -27.36
CA GLU A 107 -14.90 -13.31 -26.56
C GLU A 107 -15.96 -12.18 -26.64
N GLY A 108 -15.77 -11.21 -27.53
CA GLY A 108 -16.74 -10.14 -27.79
C GLY A 108 -16.82 -9.07 -26.69
N TYR A 109 -15.70 -8.78 -26.03
CA TYR A 109 -15.55 -7.61 -25.16
C TYR A 109 -15.06 -6.40 -25.96
N HIS A 110 -15.45 -5.19 -25.53
CA HIS A 110 -14.92 -3.97 -26.12
C HIS A 110 -13.47 -3.77 -25.67
N VAL A 111 -12.54 -3.62 -26.63
CA VAL A 111 -11.11 -3.40 -26.39
C VAL A 111 -10.65 -2.00 -26.80
N ASN A 112 -11.54 -1.02 -26.65
CA ASN A 112 -11.26 0.38 -26.96
C ASN A 112 -10.38 1.00 -25.85
N ALA A 113 -9.79 2.17 -26.11
CA ALA A 113 -8.91 2.89 -25.17
C ALA A 113 -9.49 2.99 -23.75
N ASP A 114 -10.75 3.40 -23.62
CA ASP A 114 -11.44 3.59 -22.34
C ASP A 114 -11.95 2.31 -21.67
N SER A 115 -11.88 1.16 -22.35
CA SER A 115 -12.38 -0.09 -21.80
C SER A 115 -11.53 -0.55 -20.61
N PRO A 116 -12.14 -1.18 -19.59
CA PRO A 116 -11.38 -1.81 -18.50
C PRO A 116 -10.47 -2.89 -19.07
N LEU A 117 -9.23 -2.96 -18.57
CA LEU A 117 -8.36 -4.10 -18.88
C LEU A 117 -8.95 -5.38 -18.28
N PHE A 118 -9.53 -5.32 -17.08
CA PHE A 118 -10.18 -6.46 -16.44
C PHE A 118 -11.67 -6.17 -16.22
N PRO A 119 -12.52 -6.49 -17.20
CA PRO A 119 -13.96 -6.33 -17.03
C PRO A 119 -14.54 -7.39 -16.08
N ASP A 120 -15.59 -7.03 -15.35
CA ASP A 120 -16.45 -8.00 -14.69
C ASP A 120 -17.20 -8.82 -15.75
N LYS A 121 -17.09 -10.16 -15.67
CA LYS A 121 -17.65 -11.10 -16.65
C LYS A 121 -19.16 -10.93 -16.89
N LYS A 122 -19.92 -10.50 -15.88
CA LYS A 122 -21.37 -10.32 -15.96
C LYS A 122 -21.76 -8.99 -16.59
N THR A 123 -21.12 -7.91 -16.15
CA THR A 123 -21.49 -6.54 -16.55
C THR A 123 -20.70 -6.01 -17.73
N LYS A 124 -19.57 -6.64 -18.06
CA LYS A 124 -18.56 -6.19 -19.04
C LYS A 124 -17.96 -4.80 -18.73
N LYS A 125 -18.15 -4.29 -17.51
CA LYS A 125 -17.65 -2.99 -17.03
C LYS A 125 -16.58 -3.19 -15.96
N HIS A 126 -16.03 -2.10 -15.42
CA HIS A 126 -15.12 -2.15 -14.27
C HIS A 126 -15.71 -2.95 -13.10
N TYR A 127 -14.84 -3.64 -12.37
CA TYR A 127 -15.23 -4.33 -11.15
C TYR A 127 -15.78 -3.36 -10.11
N VAL A 128 -16.89 -3.75 -9.47
CA VAL A 128 -17.27 -3.16 -8.18
C VAL A 128 -16.29 -3.68 -7.12
N PRO A 129 -15.76 -2.83 -6.20
CA PRO A 129 -14.64 -3.21 -5.34
C PRO A 129 -14.86 -4.45 -4.45
N LYS A 130 -16.12 -4.77 -4.11
CA LYS A 130 -16.46 -5.98 -3.34
C LYS A 130 -16.47 -7.24 -4.20
N THR A 131 -16.79 -7.13 -5.48
CA THR A 131 -16.91 -8.27 -6.41
C THR A 131 -15.56 -8.88 -6.70
N LEU A 132 -14.56 -8.05 -7.01
CA LEU A 132 -13.20 -8.51 -7.31
C LEU A 132 -12.59 -9.28 -6.12
N THR A 133 -12.79 -8.80 -4.89
CA THR A 133 -12.33 -9.52 -3.69
C THR A 133 -13.02 -10.85 -3.53
N ARG A 134 -14.34 -10.94 -3.76
CA ARG A 134 -15.06 -12.21 -3.69
C ARG A 134 -14.59 -13.21 -4.76
N HIS A 135 -14.35 -12.73 -5.98
CA HIS A 135 -13.83 -13.58 -7.05
C HIS A 135 -12.46 -14.16 -6.69
N LEU A 136 -11.55 -13.34 -6.15
CA LEU A 136 -10.25 -13.83 -5.70
C LEU A 136 -10.38 -14.82 -4.53
N GLN A 137 -11.19 -14.50 -3.52
CA GLN A 137 -11.42 -15.34 -2.33
C GLN A 137 -12.05 -16.70 -2.66
N LYS A 138 -12.85 -16.78 -3.73
CA LYS A 138 -13.43 -18.04 -4.20
C LYS A 138 -12.36 -19.11 -4.47
N TYR A 139 -11.20 -18.70 -5.01
CA TYR A 139 -10.15 -19.63 -5.43
C TYR A 139 -8.93 -19.63 -4.49
N PHE A 140 -8.58 -18.48 -3.94
CA PHE A 140 -7.43 -18.33 -3.05
C PHE A 140 -7.80 -18.40 -1.55
N GLY A 141 -9.08 -18.64 -1.23
CA GLY A 141 -9.57 -18.82 0.13
C GLY A 141 -9.37 -17.58 1.01
N LYS A 142 -8.62 -17.76 2.11
CA LYS A 142 -8.30 -16.67 3.07
C LYS A 142 -7.26 -15.68 2.51
N ASN A 143 -6.54 -16.02 1.44
CA ASN A 143 -5.50 -15.16 0.88
C ASN A 143 -6.12 -13.93 0.18
N SER A 144 -5.63 -12.76 0.57
CA SER A 144 -6.01 -11.48 0.01
C SER A 144 -5.15 -11.08 -1.20
N PHE A 145 -5.52 -9.99 -1.86
CA PHE A 145 -4.70 -9.36 -2.90
C PHE A 145 -3.29 -8.99 -2.38
N ASP A 146 -3.20 -8.52 -1.14
CA ASP A 146 -1.93 -8.14 -0.55
C ASP A 146 -1.06 -9.37 -0.25
N ASP A 147 -1.67 -10.49 0.14
CA ASP A 147 -0.97 -11.76 0.37
C ASP A 147 -0.42 -12.30 -0.96
N LEU A 148 -1.25 -12.34 -2.01
CA LEU A 148 -0.82 -12.77 -3.35
C LEU A 148 0.32 -11.88 -3.88
N ARG A 149 0.22 -10.57 -3.68
CA ARG A 149 1.27 -9.61 -4.04
C ARG A 149 2.55 -9.84 -3.24
N ALA A 150 2.45 -10.17 -1.95
CA ALA A 150 3.59 -10.50 -1.12
C ALA A 150 4.32 -11.75 -1.63
N HIS A 151 3.57 -12.78 -2.06
CA HIS A 151 4.15 -13.95 -2.73
C HIS A 151 4.86 -13.57 -4.03
N GLY A 152 4.27 -12.71 -4.86
CA GLY A 152 4.92 -12.19 -6.07
C GLY A 152 6.23 -11.45 -5.80
N ILE A 153 6.27 -10.63 -4.73
CA ILE A 153 7.48 -9.93 -4.28
C ILE A 153 8.54 -10.92 -3.78
N LYS A 154 8.15 -11.94 -3.00
CA LYS A 154 9.06 -12.99 -2.50
C LYS A 154 9.65 -13.81 -3.65
N ARG A 155 8.85 -14.20 -4.65
CA ARG A 155 9.35 -14.83 -5.88
C ARG A 155 10.37 -13.94 -6.58
N ARG A 156 10.04 -12.65 -6.78
CA ARG A 156 10.95 -11.72 -7.45
C ARG A 156 12.26 -11.55 -6.69
N GLN A 157 12.23 -11.56 -5.36
CA GLN A 157 13.44 -11.55 -4.55
C GLN A 157 14.32 -12.77 -4.85
N LYS A 158 13.76 -14.00 -4.82
CA LYS A 158 14.51 -15.23 -5.12
C LYS A 158 15.17 -15.18 -6.51
N GLN A 159 14.44 -14.73 -7.52
CA GLN A 159 14.98 -14.53 -8.87
C GLN A 159 16.15 -13.53 -8.91
N LEU A 160 16.04 -12.41 -8.18
CA LEU A 160 17.12 -11.42 -8.09
C LEU A 160 18.32 -11.94 -7.30
N GLU A 161 18.10 -12.85 -6.35
CA GLU A 161 19.17 -13.53 -5.61
C GLU A 161 20.04 -14.40 -6.53
N GLU A 162 19.41 -15.06 -7.50
CA GLU A 162 20.06 -15.87 -8.53
C GLU A 162 20.73 -15.02 -9.63
N MET A 163 20.10 -13.91 -10.06
CA MET A 163 20.60 -13.08 -11.18
C MET A 163 21.72 -12.10 -10.82
N HIS A 164 21.84 -11.70 -9.55
CA HIS A 164 22.76 -10.64 -9.14
C HIS A 164 23.62 -11.07 -7.96
N SER A 165 24.88 -10.66 -7.92
CA SER A 165 25.74 -10.83 -6.74
C SER A 165 25.55 -9.67 -5.75
N SER A 166 25.39 -8.44 -6.25
CA SER A 166 25.32 -7.23 -5.42
C SER A 166 23.98 -7.07 -4.68
N ALA A 167 24.04 -7.01 -3.34
CA ALA A 167 22.88 -6.74 -2.49
C ALA A 167 22.23 -5.37 -2.76
N SER A 168 23.01 -4.35 -3.13
CA SER A 168 22.49 -3.01 -3.46
C SER A 168 21.61 -3.07 -4.72
N ARG A 169 22.10 -3.75 -5.77
CA ARG A 169 21.35 -3.93 -7.03
C ARG A 169 20.06 -4.73 -6.81
N LYS A 170 20.13 -5.82 -6.04
CA LYS A 170 18.94 -6.61 -5.64
C LYS A 170 17.88 -5.74 -4.97
N ASN A 171 18.27 -4.96 -3.96
CA ASN A 171 17.35 -4.09 -3.22
C ASN A 171 16.73 -3.01 -4.11
N LYS A 172 17.51 -2.41 -5.03
CA LYS A 172 17.01 -1.39 -5.95
C LYS A 172 15.98 -1.96 -6.92
N GLU A 173 16.27 -3.10 -7.54
CA GLU A 173 15.35 -3.78 -8.47
C GLU A 173 14.08 -4.29 -7.76
N LEU A 174 14.23 -4.84 -6.54
CA LEU A 174 13.08 -5.28 -5.74
C LEU A 174 12.22 -4.08 -5.27
N GLN A 175 12.85 -2.94 -4.97
CA GLN A 175 12.11 -1.72 -4.64
C GLN A 175 11.36 -1.16 -5.86
N LYS A 176 11.93 -1.22 -7.07
CA LYS A 176 11.22 -0.87 -8.30
C LYS A 176 10.00 -1.77 -8.49
N PHE A 177 10.14 -3.08 -8.33
CA PHE A 177 9.05 -4.04 -8.45
C PHE A 177 7.94 -3.81 -7.40
N SER A 178 8.32 -3.73 -6.11
CA SER A 178 7.38 -3.55 -5.00
C SER A 178 6.83 -2.13 -4.87
N ARG A 179 7.40 -1.15 -5.58
CA ARG A 179 7.01 0.26 -5.60
C ARG A 179 6.86 0.89 -4.20
N HIS A 180 7.49 0.31 -3.18
CA HIS A 180 7.49 0.86 -1.85
C HIS A 180 8.43 2.08 -1.76
N SER A 181 8.13 2.97 -0.83
CA SER A 181 8.95 4.16 -0.58
C SER A 181 10.30 3.84 0.02
N ARG A 182 10.36 2.83 0.88
CA ARG A 182 11.55 2.39 1.61
C ARG A 182 11.77 0.90 1.40
N SER A 183 13.02 0.51 1.17
CA SER A 183 13.43 -0.90 1.06
C SER A 183 13.06 -1.72 2.31
N ARG A 184 13.09 -1.09 3.50
CA ARG A 184 12.65 -1.69 4.76
C ARG A 184 11.19 -2.16 4.74
N THR A 185 10.30 -1.42 4.07
CA THR A 185 8.89 -1.81 3.94
C THR A 185 8.74 -3.09 3.12
N THR A 186 9.52 -3.23 2.04
CA THR A 186 9.54 -4.44 1.22
C THR A 186 10.05 -5.65 2.01
N LYS A 187 11.14 -5.48 2.78
CA LYS A 187 11.67 -6.54 3.65
C LYS A 187 10.66 -7.00 4.71
N LYS A 188 9.98 -6.05 5.37
CA LYS A 188 8.93 -6.37 6.35
C LYS A 188 7.77 -7.14 5.72
N LEU A 189 7.38 -6.80 4.48
CA LEU A 189 6.28 -7.48 3.79
C LEU A 189 6.62 -8.94 3.50
N ILE A 190 7.86 -9.21 3.10
CA ILE A 190 8.35 -10.57 2.87
C ILE A 190 8.46 -11.36 4.17
N ALA A 191 8.89 -10.71 5.26
CA ALA A 191 9.03 -11.34 6.57
C ALA A 191 7.68 -11.59 7.28
N GLY A 192 6.54 -11.18 6.69
CA GLY A 192 5.24 -11.23 7.36
C GLY A 192 5.08 -10.23 8.52
N GLU A 193 6.05 -9.33 8.71
CA GLU A 193 6.10 -8.32 9.77
C GLU A 193 5.40 -7.00 9.37
N VAL A 194 4.65 -6.98 8.26
CA VAL A 194 3.82 -5.82 7.93
C VAL A 194 2.62 -5.83 8.84
N GLN A 195 2.65 -4.94 9.83
CA GLN A 195 1.44 -4.52 10.54
C GLN A 195 0.39 -4.13 9.49
N LYS A 196 -0.71 -4.89 9.41
CA LYS A 196 -1.90 -4.56 8.61
C LYS A 196 -2.39 -3.19 9.07
N ALA A 197 -1.96 -2.15 8.37
CA ALA A 197 -2.09 -0.75 8.73
C ALA A 197 -1.62 -0.44 10.16
N GLY A 198 -0.47 0.24 10.28
CA GLY A 198 -0.33 1.13 11.43
C GLY A 198 -1.55 2.05 11.44
N THR A 199 -2.21 2.18 12.60
CA THR A 199 -3.30 3.12 12.85
C THR A 199 -2.99 4.40 12.08
N PRO A 200 -3.94 4.96 11.29
CA PRO A 200 -3.70 6.24 10.63
C PRO A 200 -3.13 7.16 11.70
N LYS A 201 -1.89 7.66 11.51
CA LYS A 201 -1.40 8.71 12.38
C LYS A 201 -2.47 9.79 12.28
N LYS A 202 -3.19 10.04 13.38
CA LYS A 202 -4.10 11.17 13.48
C LYS A 202 -3.30 12.35 12.93
N GLU A 203 -3.80 12.97 11.88
CA GLU A 203 -3.22 14.23 11.47
C GLU A 203 -3.47 15.15 12.64
N ASP A 204 -2.38 15.56 13.29
CA ASP A 204 -2.46 16.49 14.39
C ASP A 204 -3.27 17.68 13.88
N LEU A 205 -4.38 18.00 14.54
CA LEU A 205 -5.12 19.21 14.23
C LEU A 205 -4.17 20.41 14.35
N PRO A 206 -4.39 21.52 13.62
CA PRO A 206 -3.47 22.66 13.64
C PRO A 206 -3.04 23.08 15.05
N TRP A 207 -3.98 23.09 15.99
CA TRP A 207 -3.75 23.40 17.41
C TRP A 207 -3.00 22.32 18.21
N GLU A 208 -3.05 21.04 17.83
CA GLU A 208 -2.36 19.94 18.55
C GLU A 208 -0.83 20.08 18.45
N SER A 209 -0.35 20.65 17.34
CA SER A 209 1.08 20.98 17.20
C SER A 209 1.50 22.14 18.12
N ILE A 210 0.60 23.12 18.33
CA ILE A 210 0.81 24.26 19.22
C ILE A 210 0.83 23.81 20.69
N VAL A 211 -0.12 22.96 21.11
CA VAL A 211 -0.13 22.37 22.46
C VAL A 211 1.18 21.67 22.77
N LYS A 212 1.67 20.84 21.85
CA LYS A 212 2.97 20.14 22.01
C LYS A 212 4.14 21.11 22.15
N SER A 213 4.09 22.27 21.49
CA SER A 213 5.12 23.31 21.63
C SER A 213 5.04 24.01 22.98
N ILE A 214 3.83 24.31 23.47
CA ILE A 214 3.61 24.87 24.82
C ILE A 214 4.12 23.88 25.90
N GLU A 215 3.80 22.60 25.78
CA GLU A 215 4.22 21.55 26.73
C GLU A 215 5.75 21.38 26.79
N ARG A 216 6.47 21.77 25.73
CA ARG A 216 7.93 21.69 25.66
C ARG A 216 8.65 22.90 26.23
N LEU A 217 7.94 23.98 26.55
CA LEU A 217 8.54 25.18 27.12
C LEU A 217 9.48 24.92 28.30
N PRO A 218 9.15 24.05 29.29
CA PRO A 218 10.06 23.78 30.41
C PRO A 218 11.42 23.20 30.02
N LEU A 219 11.54 22.60 28.83
CA LEU A 219 12.78 22.00 28.34
C LEU A 219 13.69 23.02 27.62
N GLU A 220 13.12 24.13 27.14
CA GLU A 220 13.86 25.17 26.40
C GLU A 220 14.25 26.37 27.28
N VAL A 221 13.78 26.43 28.52
CA VAL A 221 14.10 27.52 29.50
C VAL A 221 15.61 27.68 29.75
N ASN A 222 16.41 26.62 29.62
CA ASN A 222 17.86 26.68 29.86
C ASN A 222 18.68 27.27 28.70
N LYS A 223 18.02 27.78 27.65
CA LYS A 223 18.66 28.35 26.46
C LYS A 223 18.04 29.71 26.14
N GLU A 224 18.36 30.71 26.96
CA GLU A 224 17.72 32.03 26.97
C GLU A 224 17.58 32.66 25.56
N GLU A 225 18.64 32.64 24.74
CA GLU A 225 18.60 33.20 23.37
C GLU A 225 17.61 32.48 22.44
N THR A 226 17.30 31.21 22.68
CA THR A 226 16.33 30.44 21.89
C THR A 226 14.93 30.40 22.50
N PHE A 227 14.79 30.79 23.78
CA PHE A 227 13.53 30.70 24.49
C PHE A 227 12.55 31.79 24.05
N GLU A 228 13.03 33.03 23.88
CA GLU A 228 12.19 34.13 23.40
C GLU A 228 11.73 33.92 21.95
N GLU A 229 12.63 33.50 21.05
CA GLU A 229 12.28 33.16 19.66
C GLU A 229 11.24 32.01 19.61
N TYR A 230 11.40 31.01 20.48
CA TYR A 230 10.47 29.89 20.56
C TYR A 230 9.10 30.32 21.08
N LEU A 231 9.06 31.22 22.07
CA LEU A 231 7.81 31.81 22.58
C LEU A 231 7.10 32.68 21.55
N GLU A 232 7.83 33.48 20.79
CA GLU A 232 7.29 34.30 19.72
C GLU A 232 6.66 33.43 18.63
N ASN A 233 7.33 32.34 18.26
CA ASN A 233 6.81 31.37 17.30
C ASN A 233 5.50 30.71 17.79
N ILE A 234 5.42 30.35 19.08
CA ILE A 234 4.17 29.82 19.65
C ILE A 234 3.04 30.85 19.54
N ARG A 235 3.30 32.11 19.91
CA ARG A 235 2.29 33.20 19.85
C ARG A 235 1.84 33.48 18.42
N ASP A 236 2.77 33.54 17.47
CA ASP A 236 2.48 33.73 16.05
C ASP A 236 1.60 32.58 15.52
N ASN A 237 1.89 31.33 15.89
CA ASN A 237 1.06 30.19 15.50
C ASN A 237 -0.33 30.21 16.15
N ILE A 238 -0.46 30.63 17.41
CA ILE A 238 -1.78 30.81 18.06
C ILE A 238 -2.60 31.88 17.31
N SER A 239 -1.97 32.99 16.91
CA SER A 239 -2.65 34.10 16.23
C SER A 239 -3.25 33.70 14.86
N LYS A 240 -2.68 32.67 14.23
CA LYS A 240 -3.10 32.13 12.93
C LYS A 240 -4.25 31.13 13.01
N ILE A 241 -4.73 30.79 14.21
CA ILE A 241 -5.91 29.93 14.40
C ILE A 241 -7.18 30.74 14.10
N GLU A 242 -8.01 30.25 13.17
CA GLU A 242 -9.25 30.92 12.74
C GLU A 242 -10.34 30.85 13.82
N GLU A 243 -10.40 29.75 14.57
CA GLU A 243 -11.39 29.51 15.61
C GLU A 243 -11.06 30.28 16.90
N SER A 244 -11.89 31.27 17.25
CA SER A 244 -11.63 32.17 18.37
C SER A 244 -11.61 31.46 19.74
N ASP A 245 -12.46 30.47 19.93
CA ASP A 245 -12.56 29.66 21.14
C ASP A 245 -11.33 28.76 21.36
N VAL A 246 -10.80 28.18 20.28
CA VAL A 246 -9.56 27.39 20.29
C VAL A 246 -8.37 28.31 20.60
N ARG A 247 -8.30 29.48 19.96
CA ARG A 247 -7.25 30.47 20.19
C ARG A 247 -7.21 30.93 21.65
N GLU A 248 -8.35 31.30 22.23
CA GLU A 248 -8.47 31.69 23.64
C GLU A 248 -8.04 30.57 24.60
N SER A 249 -8.36 29.32 24.26
CA SER A 249 -7.98 28.15 25.04
C SER A 249 -6.46 27.91 25.02
N LEU A 250 -5.82 28.09 23.87
CA LEU A 250 -4.36 27.98 23.71
C LEU A 250 -3.62 29.12 24.43
N ASP A 251 -4.12 30.35 24.35
CA ASP A 251 -3.56 31.49 25.06
C ASP A 251 -3.61 31.30 26.58
N ARG A 252 -4.73 30.77 27.09
CA ARG A 252 -4.87 30.44 28.52
C ARG A 252 -3.87 29.36 28.93
N LEU A 253 -3.71 28.31 28.12
CA LEU A 253 -2.77 27.22 28.38
C LEU A 253 -1.31 27.73 28.39
N LEU A 254 -0.93 28.55 27.42
CA LEU A 254 0.39 29.17 27.35
C LEU A 254 0.66 30.03 28.60
N THR A 255 -0.32 30.84 29.02
CA THR A 255 -0.22 31.69 30.21
C THR A 255 -0.04 30.85 31.48
N GLU A 256 -0.79 29.76 31.61
CA GLU A 256 -0.67 28.84 32.75
C GLU A 256 0.72 28.19 32.82
N TYR A 257 1.24 27.72 31.69
CA TYR A 257 2.58 27.12 31.62
C TYR A 257 3.68 28.14 31.95
N LEU A 258 3.58 29.37 31.43
CA LEU A 258 4.52 30.44 31.79
C LEU A 258 4.47 30.80 33.28
N GLY A 259 3.27 30.86 33.86
CA GLY A 259 3.10 31.09 35.30
C GLY A 259 3.73 30.00 36.18
N ARG A 260 3.70 28.73 35.72
CA ARG A 260 4.36 27.63 36.42
C ARG A 260 5.89 27.73 36.34
N LEU A 261 6.43 28.18 35.22
CA LEU A 261 7.87 28.36 35.03
C LEU A 261 8.40 29.48 35.95
N THR A 262 7.74 30.63 35.99
CA THR A 262 8.12 31.74 36.87
C THR A 262 7.96 31.42 38.36
N SER A 263 6.99 30.56 38.71
CA SER A 263 6.78 30.10 40.09
C SER A 263 7.80 29.03 40.53
N SER A 264 8.41 28.30 39.58
CA SER A 264 9.41 27.28 39.85
C SER A 264 10.81 27.87 40.10
N ASP A 265 11.11 29.04 39.53
CA ASP A 265 12.38 29.74 39.76
C ASP A 265 12.40 30.54 41.07
N MET A 266 11.25 30.84 41.68
CA MET A 266 11.18 31.46 43.02
C MET A 266 11.34 30.48 44.20
N ASN A 267 11.44 29.18 43.94
CA ASN A 267 11.62 28.12 44.96
C ASN A 267 13.00 27.44 44.91
N LYS A 268 13.95 27.99 44.15
CA LYS A 268 15.38 27.62 44.16
C LYS A 268 16.21 28.75 44.75
#